data_AF-A0A1H9YJV7-F1
#
_entry.id   AF-A0A1H9YJV7-F1
#
_cell.length_a   1.000
_cell.length_b   1.000
_cell.length_c   1.000
_cell.angle_alpha   90.00
_cell.angle_beta   90.00
_cell.angle_gamma   90.00
#
_symmetry.space_group_name_H-M   'P 1'
#
loop_
_entity.id
_entity.type
_entity.pdbx_description
1 polymer ?
#
loop_
_entity_poly.entity_id
_entity_poly.type
_entity_poly.pdbx_seq_one_letter_code
_entity_poly.pdbx_strand_id
1 'polypeptide(L)'
;MDKMKKMGLLGATALIGAGLAALSEERIKDFVKEKIEQGAMSKEEGKILVEDLVSETKKQRLNLEKNIIEKLHGTIKMADKELESLSDKIDEMKIQELEAELDKMKSMRKAND
;
A
#
# COMPACT_ATOMS: atom_id res chain seq x y z
N MET A 1 -38.38 9.33 -5.56
CA MET A 1 -36.98 9.64 -5.21
C MET A 1 -36.28 8.48 -4.50
N ASP A 2 -36.92 7.79 -3.56
CA ASP A 2 -36.26 6.79 -2.71
C ASP A 2 -35.91 5.45 -3.42
N LYS A 3 -36.70 5.03 -4.41
CA LYS A 3 -36.44 3.81 -5.21
C LYS A 3 -35.31 3.97 -6.24
N MET A 4 -35.19 5.15 -6.87
CA MET A 4 -34.12 5.45 -7.83
C MET A 4 -32.74 5.50 -7.15
N LYS A 5 -32.65 6.09 -5.95
CA LYS A 5 -31.42 6.05 -5.15
C LYS A 5 -31.02 4.62 -4.78
N LYS A 6 -31.97 3.75 -4.42
CA LYS A 6 -31.71 2.35 -4.08
C LYS A 6 -31.22 1.52 -5.26
N MET A 7 -31.74 1.74 -6.48
CA MET A 7 -31.27 1.05 -7.69
C MET A 7 -29.86 1.50 -8.12
N GLY A 8 -29.55 2.80 -8.02
CA GLY A 8 -28.20 3.32 -8.29
C GLY A 8 -27.15 2.77 -7.31
N LEU A 9 -27.49 2.70 -6.02
CA LEU A 9 -26.63 2.13 -4.97
C LEU A 9 -26.35 0.62 -5.15
N LEU A 10 -27.34 -0.17 -5.59
CA LEU A 10 -27.21 -1.62 -5.81
C LEU A 10 -26.36 -1.96 -7.04
N GLY A 11 -26.51 -1.19 -8.14
CA GLY A 11 -25.67 -1.33 -9.33
C GLY A 11 -24.20 -0.96 -9.05
N ALA A 12 -23.99 0.10 -8.27
CA ALA A 12 -22.66 0.50 -7.84
C ALA A 12 -21.98 -0.58 -6.97
N THR A 13 -22.71 -1.19 -6.02
CA THR A 13 -22.15 -2.22 -5.13
C THR A 13 -21.78 -3.53 -5.84
N ALA A 14 -22.52 -3.94 -6.86
CA ALA A 14 -22.18 -5.14 -7.64
C ALA A 14 -20.87 -4.97 -8.45
N LEU A 15 -20.64 -3.79 -9.02
CA LEU A 15 -19.38 -3.49 -9.71
C LEU A 15 -18.21 -3.27 -8.74
N ILE A 16 -18.47 -2.71 -7.55
CA ILE A 16 -17.48 -2.60 -6.46
C ILE A 16 -16.89 -3.98 -6.13
N GLY A 17 -17.73 -5.03 -6.10
CA GLY A 17 -17.29 -6.41 -5.80
C GLY A 17 -16.39 -7.06 -6.86
N ALA A 18 -16.40 -6.59 -8.12
CA ALA A 18 -15.60 -7.13 -9.21
C ALA A 18 -14.29 -6.37 -9.47
N GLY A 19 -13.97 -5.34 -8.67
CA GLY A 19 -12.74 -4.57 -8.78
C GLY A 19 -12.87 -3.32 -9.64
N LEU A 20 -13.70 -2.36 -9.21
CA LEU A 20 -13.76 -1.02 -9.80
C LEU A 20 -12.38 -0.36 -9.95
N ALA A 21 -11.44 -0.64 -9.04
CA ALA A 21 -10.07 -0.12 -9.11
C ALA A 21 -9.32 -0.51 -10.41
N ALA A 22 -9.74 -1.58 -11.10
CA ALA A 22 -9.15 -2.02 -12.36
C ALA A 22 -9.88 -1.47 -13.61
N LEU A 23 -11.05 -0.85 -13.44
CA LEU A 23 -11.83 -0.33 -14.58
C LEU A 23 -11.44 1.12 -14.89
N SER A 24 -11.19 1.40 -16.17
CA SER A 24 -11.02 2.78 -16.63
C SER A 24 -12.37 3.50 -16.63
N GLU A 25 -12.32 4.84 -16.60
CA GLU A 25 -13.50 5.68 -16.74
C GLU A 25 -14.28 5.37 -18.04
N GLU A 26 -13.58 5.01 -19.11
CA GLU A 26 -14.18 4.57 -20.38
C GLU A 26 -14.98 3.27 -20.21
N ARG A 27 -14.43 2.26 -19.53
CA ARG A 27 -15.13 1.01 -19.25
C ARG A 27 -16.38 1.22 -18.39
N ILE A 28 -16.31 2.14 -17.43
CA ILE A 28 -17.47 2.53 -16.60
C ILE A 28 -18.56 3.14 -17.48
N LYS A 29 -18.19 4.07 -18.38
CA LYS A 29 -19.14 4.71 -19.30
C LYS A 29 -19.77 3.68 -20.25
N ASP A 30 -18.97 2.78 -20.81
CA ASP A 30 -19.46 1.73 -21.72
C ASP A 30 -20.44 0.79 -21.02
N PHE A 31 -20.11 0.33 -19.82
CA PHE A 31 -20.99 -0.52 -19.02
C PHE A 31 -22.33 0.16 -18.76
N VAL A 32 -22.31 1.42 -18.31
CA VAL A 32 -23.54 2.15 -18.01
C VAL A 32 -24.35 2.41 -19.28
N LYS A 33 -23.68 2.74 -20.38
CA LYS A 33 -24.32 2.94 -21.69
C LYS A 33 -25.04 1.68 -22.16
N GLU A 34 -24.41 0.52 -22.03
CA GLU A 34 -25.02 -0.78 -22.36
C GLU A 34 -26.30 -1.02 -21.54
N LYS A 35 -26.29 -0.67 -20.24
CA LYS A 35 -27.47 -0.80 -19.38
C LYS A 35 -28.60 0.16 -19.75
N ILE A 36 -28.28 1.37 -20.21
CA ILE A 36 -29.28 2.31 -20.74
C ILE A 36 -29.89 1.74 -22.03
N GLU A 37 -29.07 1.23 -22.95
CA GLU A 37 -29.51 0.68 -24.23
C GLU A 37 -30.38 -0.57 -24.06
N GLN A 38 -30.08 -1.39 -23.04
CA GLN A 38 -30.90 -2.55 -22.65
C GLN A 38 -32.22 -2.16 -21.98
N GLY A 39 -32.48 -0.86 -21.75
CA GLY A 39 -33.66 -0.38 -21.03
C GLY A 39 -33.64 -0.71 -19.53
N ALA A 40 -32.49 -1.14 -19.00
CA ALA A 40 -32.35 -1.49 -17.59
C ALA A 40 -32.25 -0.25 -16.67
N MET A 41 -31.95 0.92 -17.25
CA MET A 41 -31.93 2.20 -16.54
C MET A 41 -32.22 3.38 -17.47
N SER A 42 -32.68 4.49 -16.90
CA SER A 42 -32.83 5.74 -17.63
C SER A 42 -31.50 6.45 -17.87
N LYS A 43 -31.48 7.40 -18.81
CA LYS A 43 -30.30 8.25 -19.08
C LYS A 43 -29.86 9.05 -17.85
N GLU A 44 -30.82 9.52 -17.06
CA GLU A 44 -30.54 10.33 -15.87
C GLU A 44 -29.90 9.48 -14.76
N GLU A 45 -30.45 8.29 -14.52
CA GLU A 45 -29.86 7.33 -13.58
C GLU A 45 -28.46 6.89 -13.99
N GLY A 46 -28.25 6.67 -15.30
CA GLY A 46 -26.93 6.33 -15.82
C GLY A 46 -25.90 7.44 -15.65
N LYS A 47 -26.29 8.71 -15.86
CA LYS A 47 -25.37 9.84 -15.64
C LYS A 47 -24.88 9.89 -14.19
N ILE A 48 -25.80 9.78 -13.24
CA ILE A 48 -25.48 9.76 -11.80
C ILE A 48 -24.56 8.56 -11.48
N LEU A 49 -24.87 7.39 -12.02
CA LEU A 49 -24.08 6.18 -11.77
C LEU A 49 -22.63 6.30 -12.30
N VAL A 50 -22.42 6.91 -13.47
CA VAL A 50 -21.07 7.16 -13.99
C VAL A 50 -20.29 8.08 -13.06
N GLU A 51 -20.90 9.19 -12.62
CA GLU A 51 -20.26 10.14 -11.70
C GLU A 51 -19.87 9.46 -10.38
N ASP A 52 -20.79 8.71 -9.79
CA ASP A 52 -20.56 7.98 -8.54
C ASP A 52 -19.42 6.97 -8.68
N LEU A 53 -19.45 6.13 -9.72
CA LEU A 53 -18.44 5.09 -9.96
C LEU A 53 -17.05 5.65 -10.24
N VAL A 54 -16.96 6.71 -11.05
CA VAL A 54 -15.68 7.38 -11.35
C VAL A 54 -15.10 8.03 -10.10
N SER A 55 -15.94 8.68 -9.30
CA SER A 55 -15.50 9.33 -8.06
C SER A 55 -14.98 8.32 -7.04
N GLU A 56 -15.68 7.19 -6.86
CA GLU A 56 -15.31 6.18 -5.89
C GLU A 56 -14.06 5.41 -6.34
N THR A 57 -13.90 5.17 -7.65
CA THR A 57 -12.67 4.58 -8.22
C THR A 57 -11.45 5.47 -7.95
N LYS A 58 -11.57 6.78 -8.17
CA LYS A 58 -10.50 7.74 -7.87
C LYS A 58 -10.13 7.74 -6.39
N LYS A 59 -11.14 7.74 -5.50
CA LYS A 59 -10.94 7.69 -4.05
C LYS A 59 -10.28 6.39 -3.60
N GLN A 60 -10.71 5.25 -4.12
CA GLN A 60 -10.10 3.96 -3.82
C GLN A 60 -8.64 3.90 -4.28
N ARG A 61 -8.32 4.43 -5.47
CA ARG A 61 -6.94 4.50 -5.97
C ARG A 61 -6.06 5.34 -5.05
N LEU A 62 -6.51 6.53 -4.67
CA LEU A 62 -5.76 7.40 -3.73
C LEU A 62 -5.53 6.73 -2.38
N ASN A 63 -6.56 6.05 -1.84
CA ASN A 63 -6.42 5.32 -0.58
C ASN A 63 -5.45 4.14 -0.70
N LEU A 64 -5.45 3.44 -1.83
CA LEU A 64 -4.50 2.35 -2.10
C LEU A 64 -3.07 2.90 -2.18
N GLU A 65 -2.85 3.96 -2.96
CA GLU A 65 -1.54 4.63 -3.09
C GLU A 65 -1.03 5.10 -1.72
N LYS A 66 -1.88 5.73 -0.91
CA LYS A 66 -1.54 6.15 0.46
C LYS A 66 -1.15 4.97 1.35
N ASN A 67 -1.95 3.90 1.37
CA ASN A 67 -1.65 2.71 2.18
C ASN A 67 -0.33 2.05 1.76
N ILE A 68 -0.03 2.01 0.46
CA ILE A 68 1.23 1.48 -0.07
C ILE A 68 2.40 2.35 0.43
N ILE A 69 2.30 3.67 0.30
CA ILE A 69 3.34 4.61 0.76
C ILE A 69 3.59 4.45 2.26
N GLU A 70 2.53 4.38 3.07
CA GLU A 70 2.64 4.21 4.52
C GLU A 70 3.32 2.87 4.89
N LYS A 71 2.97 1.77 4.22
CA LYS A 71 3.61 0.47 4.43
C LYS A 71 5.07 0.46 4.01
N LEU A 72 5.40 1.06 2.86
CA LEU A 72 6.78 1.17 2.38
C LEU A 72 7.62 2.00 3.34
N HIS A 73 7.12 3.16 3.75
CA HIS A 73 7.81 4.01 4.72
C HIS A 73 8.04 3.27 6.05
N GLY A 74 7.02 2.55 6.55
CA GLY A 74 7.15 1.74 7.76
C GLY A 74 8.23 0.65 7.62
N THR A 75 8.27 -0.02 6.47
CA THR A 75 9.26 -1.08 6.18
C THR A 75 10.68 -0.52 6.10
N ILE A 76 10.88 0.59 5.38
CA ILE A 76 12.18 1.26 5.27
C ILE A 76 12.67 1.69 6.66
N LYS A 77 11.79 2.31 7.47
CA LYS A 77 12.16 2.73 8.82
C LYS A 77 12.54 1.56 9.74
N MET A 78 11.89 0.42 9.60
CA MET A 78 12.28 -0.80 10.33
C MET A 78 13.64 -1.32 9.88
N ALA A 79 13.89 -1.36 8.56
CA ALA A 79 15.17 -1.78 8.00
C ALA A 79 16.31 -0.84 8.42
N ASP A 80 16.11 0.47 8.42
CA ASP A 80 17.11 1.45 8.86
C ASP A 80 17.51 1.22 10.33
N LYS A 81 16.52 0.97 11.20
CA LYS A 81 16.76 0.66 12.61
C LYS A 81 17.52 -0.66 12.81
N GLU A 82 17.22 -1.66 11.99
CA GLU A 82 17.92 -2.95 12.03
C GLU A 82 19.37 -2.80 11.56
N LEU A 83 19.61 -2.01 10.50
CA LEU A 83 20.95 -1.69 10.03
C LEU A 83 21.77 -0.93 11.08
N GLU A 84 21.18 0.05 11.76
CA GLU A 84 21.84 0.76 12.87
C GLU A 84 22.23 -0.22 13.99
N SER A 85 21.32 -1.08 14.43
CA SER A 85 21.61 -2.09 15.45
C SER A 85 22.68 -3.09 15.03
N LEU A 86 22.73 -3.49 13.76
CA LEU A 86 23.77 -4.35 13.23
C LEU A 86 25.12 -3.64 13.18
N SER A 87 25.14 -2.35 12.83
CA SER A 87 26.36 -1.53 12.85
C SER A 87 26.95 -1.45 14.26
N ASP A 88 26.12 -1.16 15.26
CA ASP A 88 26.55 -1.09 16.66
C ASP A 88 27.17 -2.42 17.13
N LYS A 89 26.51 -3.55 16.82
CA LYS A 89 27.02 -4.89 17.14
C LYS A 89 28.37 -5.19 16.48
N ILE A 90 28.55 -4.78 15.23
CA ILE A 90 29.82 -4.96 14.51
C ILE A 90 30.93 -4.19 15.23
N ASP A 91 30.66 -2.96 15.67
CA ASP A 91 31.66 -2.16 16.36
C ASP A 91 31.97 -2.70 17.76
N GLU A 92 30.97 -3.18 18.50
CA GLU A 92 31.19 -3.91 19.76
C GLU A 92 32.07 -5.17 19.56
N MET A 93 31.80 -5.97 18.53
CA MET A 93 32.60 -7.16 18.23
C MET A 93 34.05 -6.80 17.90
N LYS A 94 34.29 -5.77 17.08
CA LYS A 94 35.64 -5.30 16.77
C LYS A 94 36.40 -4.87 18.03
N ILE A 95 35.74 -4.18 18.95
CA ILE A 95 36.35 -3.76 20.23
C ILE A 95 36.76 -5.00 21.04
N GLN A 96 35.87 -5.99 21.17
CA GLN A 96 36.16 -7.23 21.89
C GLN A 96 37.33 -8.01 21.28
N GLU A 97 37.40 -8.09 19.95
CA GLU A 97 38.52 -8.73 19.24
C GLU A 97 39.86 -8.01 19.51
N LEU A 98 39.85 -6.68 19.48
CA LEU A 98 41.04 -5.87 19.78
C LEU A 98 41.49 -6.02 21.24
N GLU A 99 40.55 -6.04 22.19
CA GLU A 99 40.85 -6.25 23.61
C GLU A 99 41.47 -7.64 23.85
N ALA A 100 40.89 -8.68 23.24
CA ALA A 100 41.42 -10.03 23.35
C ALA A 100 42.84 -10.15 22.78
N GLU A 101 43.11 -9.49 21.65
CA GLU A 101 44.45 -9.50 21.05
C GLU A 101 45.47 -8.70 21.88
N LEU A 102 45.06 -7.57 22.45
CA LEU A 102 45.89 -6.81 23.38
C LEU A 102 46.26 -7.64 24.62
N ASP A 103 45.33 -8.40 25.18
CA ASP A 103 45.60 -9.23 26.35
C ASP A 103 46.52 -10.41 26.03
N LYS A 104 46.38 -11.04 24.86
CA LYS A 104 47.37 -12.01 24.36
C LYS A 104 48.75 -11.40 24.26
N MET A 105 48.89 -10.22 23.64
CA MET A 105 50.18 -9.54 23.51
C MET A 105 50.81 -9.22 24.87
N LYS A 106 50.01 -8.73 25.84
CA LYS A 106 50.48 -8.48 27.21
C LYS A 106 50.97 -9.77 27.89
N SER A 107 50.25 -10.89 27.70
CA SER A 107 50.63 -12.17 28.29
C SER A 107 51.94 -12.71 27.71
N MET A 108 52.13 -12.61 26.39
CA MET A 108 53.37 -13.03 25.72
C MET A 108 54.57 -12.17 26.14
N ARG A 109 54.38 -10.87 26.36
CA ARG A 109 55.43 -9.99 26.86
C ARG A 109 55.87 -10.38 28.28
N LYS A 110 54.92 -10.62 29.18
CA LYS A 110 55.21 -11.07 30.56
C LYS A 110 55.86 -12.45 30.65
N ALA A 111 55.69 -13.30 29.64
CA ALA A 111 56.31 -14.63 29.60
C ALA A 111 57.76 -14.61 29.07
N ASN A 112 58.18 -13.52 28.41
CA ASN A 112 59.50 -13.34 27.83
C ASN A 112 60.41 -12.40 28.65
N ASP A 113 59.90 -11.80 29.74
CA ASP A 113 60.65 -11.04 30.76
C ASP A 113 60.97 -11.96 31.96
#